data_AF-A0A8J6MDF5-F1
#
_entry.id   AF-A0A8J6MDF5-F1
#
_cell.length_a   1.000
_cell.length_b   1.000
_cell.length_c   1.000
_cell.angle_alpha   90.00
_cell.angle_beta   90.00
_cell.angle_gamma   90.00
#
_symmetry.space_group_name_H-M   'P 1'
#
loop_
_entity.id
_entity.type
_entity.pdbx_description
1 polymer ?
#
loop_
_entity_poly.entity_id
_entity_poly.type
_entity_poly.pdbx_seq_one_letter_code
_entity_poly.pdbx_strand_id
1 'polypeptide(L)' 'METTTKLLTWATENIGPLEEIQAINGTVRVRLKDGRSGFLIMGFDGIPVANLPPEVGI' A
#
# COMPACT_ATOMS: atom_id res chain seq x y z
N MET A 1 -16.33 5.20 -0.33
CA MET A 1 -15.31 6.12 0.20
C MET A 1 -14.51 5.50 1.35
N GLU A 2 -15.12 4.69 2.22
CA GLU A 2 -14.44 4.09 3.40
C GLU A 2 -13.25 3.18 3.07
N THR A 3 -13.34 2.36 2.01
CA THR A 3 -12.27 1.43 1.61
C THR A 3 -10.96 2.15 1.32
N THR A 4 -11.00 3.18 0.49
CA THR A 4 -9.81 3.95 0.11
C THR A 4 -9.15 4.60 1.32
N THR A 5 -9.94 5.20 2.21
CA THR A 5 -9.42 5.80 3.45
C THR A 5 -8.75 4.75 4.33
N LYS A 6 -9.38 3.57 4.51
CA LYS A 6 -8.81 2.47 5.29
C LYS A 6 -7.47 1.98 4.70
N LEU A 7 -7.38 1.87 3.38
CA LEU A 7 -6.15 1.48 2.70
C LEU A 7 -5.05 2.55 2.84
N LEU A 8 -5.40 3.84 2.75
CA LEU A 8 -4.44 4.93 2.94
C LEU A 8 -3.89 4.96 4.37
N THR A 9 -4.77 4.89 5.37
CA THR A 9 -4.36 4.83 6.79
C THR A 9 -3.47 3.63 7.05
N TRP A 10 -3.90 2.44 6.63
CA TRP A 10 -3.12 1.22 6.84
C TRP A 10 -1.76 1.28 6.14
N ALA A 11 -1.68 1.84 4.92
CA ALA A 11 -0.41 2.04 4.22
C ALA A 11 0.56 2.91 5.02
N THR A 12 0.08 4.03 5.58
CA THR A 12 0.93 4.93 6.38
C THR A 12 1.40 4.31 7.70
N GLU A 13 0.65 3.36 8.26
CA GLU A 13 0.94 2.72 9.54
C GLU A 13 1.80 1.46 9.42
N ASN A 14 1.66 0.70 8.32
CA ASN A 14 2.20 -0.66 8.21
C ASN A 14 3.26 -0.82 7.12
N ILE A 15 3.37 0.12 6.18
CA ILE A 15 4.32 0.04 5.09
C ILE A 15 5.52 0.94 5.41
N GLY A 16 6.72 0.44 5.04
CA GLY A 16 8.00 1.12 5.22
C GLY A 16 8.03 2.51 4.58
N PRO A 17 9.15 3.25 4.74
CA PRO A 17 9.22 4.66 4.40
C PRO A 17 8.71 4.94 2.97
N LEU A 18 7.57 5.60 2.89
CA LEU A 18 6.90 5.93 1.64
C LEU A 18 7.65 7.08 0.95
N GLU A 19 7.83 6.95 -0.35
CA GLU A 19 8.20 8.02 -1.26
C GLU A 19 6.95 8.66 -1.89
N GLU A 20 5.99 7.83 -2.32
CA GLU A 20 4.74 8.28 -2.94
C GLU A 20 3.56 7.38 -2.52
N ILE A 21 2.37 7.97 -2.40
CA ILE A 21 1.11 7.25 -2.16
C ILE A 21 -0.02 7.90 -2.96
N GLN A 22 -0.81 7.09 -3.66
CA GLN A 22 -1.91 7.58 -4.50
C GLN A 22 -3.11 6.63 -4.48
N ALA A 23 -4.31 7.18 -4.26
CA ALA A 23 -5.55 6.44 -4.40
C ALA A 23 -6.06 6.47 -5.85
N ILE A 24 -6.33 5.30 -6.43
CA ILE A 24 -6.81 5.15 -7.80
C ILE A 24 -7.88 4.05 -7.85
N ASN A 25 -9.10 4.38 -8.27
CA ASN A 25 -10.19 3.42 -8.52
C ASN A 25 -10.39 2.36 -7.41
N GLY A 26 -10.35 2.77 -6.15
CA GLY A 26 -10.56 1.86 -5.00
C GLY A 26 -9.33 1.04 -4.58
N THR A 27 -8.18 1.29 -5.18
CA THR A 27 -6.86 0.73 -4.82
C THR A 27 -5.95 1.86 -4.36
N VAL A 28 -4.92 1.57 -3.56
CA VAL A 28 -3.87 2.53 -3.21
C VAL A 28 -2.54 2.07 -3.81
N ARG A 29 -1.94 2.87 -4.70
CA ARG A 29 -0.56 2.65 -5.16
C ARG A 29 0.41 3.27 -4.18
N VAL A 30 1.54 2.61 -3.97
CA VAL A 30 2.63 3.10 -3.13
C VAL A 30 3.96 2.91 -3.83
N ARG A 31 4.87 3.84 -3.58
CA ARG A 31 6.29 3.74 -3.89
C ARG A 31 7.07 3.95 -2.61
N LEU A 32 8.01 3.06 -2.33
CA LEU A 32 8.88 3.09 -1.16
C LEU A 32 10.20 3.77 -1.50
N LYS A 33 10.87 4.32 -0.49
CA LYS A 33 12.19 4.96 -0.66
C LYS A 33 13.30 4.01 -1.08
N ASP A 34 13.13 2.70 -0.89
CA ASP A 34 14.05 1.67 -1.37
C ASP A 34 13.86 1.36 -2.88
N GLY A 35 12.95 2.07 -3.56
CA GLY A 35 12.67 1.93 -4.98
C GLY A 35 11.57 0.91 -5.30
N ARG A 36 11.10 0.12 -4.31
CA ARG A 36 10.00 -0.82 -4.52
C ARG A 36 8.70 -0.07 -4.75
N SER A 37 7.89 -0.57 -5.68
CA SER A 37 6.57 -0.03 -5.99
C SER A 37 5.55 -1.15 -5.97
N GLY A 38 4.34 -0.85 -5.53
CA GLY A 38 3.27 -1.83 -5.45
C GLY A 38 1.92 -1.19 -5.23
N PHE A 39 0.96 -2.01 -4.83
CA PHE A 39 -0.41 -1.56 -4.60
C PHE A 39 -1.04 -2.28 -3.41
N LEU A 40 -2.02 -1.62 -2.82
CA LEU A 40 -2.83 -2.13 -1.74
C LEU A 40 -4.27 -2.25 -2.18
N ILE A 41 -4.88 -3.38 -1.83
CA ILE A 41 -6.27 -3.70 -2.07
C ILE A 41 -6.95 -4.10 -0.77
N MET A 42 -8.27 -4.07 -0.79
CA MET A 42 -9.07 -4.65 0.28
C MET A 42 -9.14 -6.17 0.10
N GLY A 43 -8.72 -6.92 1.12
CA GLY A 43 -8.97 -8.36 1.19
C GLY A 43 -10.48 -8.65 1.30
N PHE A 44 -10.87 -9.87 0.91
CA PHE A 44 -12.26 -10.34 1.01
C PHE A 44 -12.80 -10.37 2.46
N ASP A 45 -11.89 -10.48 3.43
CA ASP A 45 -12.14 -10.42 4.87
C ASP A 45 -12.24 -8.99 5.43
N GLY A 46 -12.08 -7.97 4.57
CA GLY A 46 -12.04 -6.59 5.02
C GLY A 46 -10.74 -6.23 5.74
N ILE A 47 -9.64 -6.92 5.47
CA ILE A 47 -8.28 -6.54 5.91
C ILE A 47 -7.46 -6.01 4.72
N PRO A 48 -6.75 -4.86 4.85
CA PRO A 48 -5.84 -4.37 3.81
C PRO A 48 -4.73 -5.38 3.48
N VAL A 49 -4.43 -5.54 2.20
CA VAL A 49 -3.35 -6.40 1.72
C VAL A 49 -2.43 -5.58 0.84
N ALA A 50 -1.12 -5.62 1.12
CA ALA A 50 -0.09 -5.03 0.27
C ALA A 50 0.50 -6.06 -0.68
N ASN A 51 0.48 -5.74 -1.97
CA ASN A 51 1.21 -6.47 -2.98
C ASN A 51 2.46 -5.67 -3.34
N LEU A 52 3.54 -5.94 -2.62
CA LEU A 52 4.85 -5.33 -2.78
C LEU A 52 5.89 -6.39 -3.15
N PRO A 53 6.87 -6.07 -4.00
CA PRO A 53 7.99 -6.97 -4.23
C PRO A 53 8.76 -7.18 -2.91
N PRO A 54 9.43 -8.33 -2.75
CA PRO A 54 10.25 -8.58 -1.56
C PRO A 54 11.33 -7.51 -1.43
N GLU A 55 11.75 -7.24 -0.19
CA GLU A 55 12.96 -6.46 0.03
C GLU A 55 14.10 -7.16 -0.70
N VAL A 56 14.84 -6.41 -1.51
CA VAL A 56 16.08 -6.93 -2.09
C VAL A 56 17.07 -7.03 -0.94
N GLY A 57 17.12 -8.20 -0.31
CA GLY A 57 18.16 -8.52 0.66
C GLY A 57 19.51 -8.42 -0.03
N ILE A 58 20.38 -7.56 0.52
CA ILE A 58 21.80 -7.49 0.14
C ILE A 58 22.53 -8.67 0.77
#